data_AF-A0A026W6D5-F1
#
_entry.id   AF-A0A026W6D5-F1
#
_cell.length_a   1.000
_cell.length_b   1.000
_cell.length_c   1.000
_cell.angle_alpha   90.00
_cell.angle_beta   90.00
_cell.angle_gamma   90.00
#
_symmetry.space_group_name_H-M   'P 1'
#
loop_
_entity.id
_entity.type
_entity.pdbx_description
1 polymer ?
#
loop_
_entity_poly.entity_id
_entity_poly.type
_entity_poly.pdbx_seq_one_letter_code
_entity_poly.pdbx_strand_id
1 'polypeptide(L)'
;MTSINTQYLYMHRISLITFGLWPYHRTMFVKLQSFLFSLLTISIIIFQLTTFLTTECTINFIIKVFSRTLFLLLCVIQYSSFWINRHVMKRLLENLQYICSKLNDENEIAIIKKCGQSAKYVLAMGSVSISISALPLLRISFLTNKSKLHLKMLIMTEYFVDQEKNMYFILLHLYSAVCIAVATLVGTAILMTGYFIHFCGLFDIASYRLEQAMRINSNYEITNRRNKNKIYKKISHAVDIHRTAIEFVEFFRYNFKVAFSFILAIMVICLSLNMFQ
;
A
#
# COMPACT_ATOMS: atom_id res chain seq x y z
N MET A 1 -3.21 24.07 17.76
CA MET A 1 -4.02 23.25 16.82
C MET A 1 -3.19 22.17 16.09
N THR A 2 -2.13 21.62 16.71
CA THR A 2 -0.98 21.03 15.97
C THR A 2 -0.66 19.54 16.22
N SER A 3 -1.30 18.83 17.17
CA SER A 3 -0.85 17.46 17.52
C SER A 3 -1.51 16.31 16.74
N ILE A 4 -2.65 16.53 16.07
CA ILE A 4 -3.44 15.43 15.47
C ILE A 4 -3.24 15.32 13.95
N ASN A 5 -3.14 16.46 13.23
CA ASN A 5 -2.72 16.47 11.82
C ASN A 5 -1.30 15.91 11.66
N THR A 6 -0.43 16.21 12.63
CA THR A 6 0.90 15.60 12.72
C THR A 6 0.81 14.09 12.93
N GLN A 7 -0.14 13.58 13.72
CA GLN A 7 -0.24 12.14 14.00
C GLN A 7 -0.63 11.31 12.76
N TYR A 8 -1.59 11.74 11.95
CA TYR A 8 -1.95 11.00 10.71
C TYR A 8 -0.81 11.04 9.68
N LEU A 9 -0.24 12.22 9.44
CA LEU A 9 0.94 12.39 8.58
C LEU A 9 2.14 11.59 9.09
N TYR A 10 2.28 11.48 10.41
CA TYR A 10 3.33 10.73 11.08
C TYR A 10 3.18 9.23 10.87
N MET A 11 1.96 8.69 10.94
CA MET A 11 1.72 7.26 10.65
C MET A 11 2.04 6.92 9.19
N HIS A 12 1.56 7.72 8.23
CA HIS A 12 1.91 7.55 6.82
C HIS A 12 3.43 7.64 6.59
N ARG A 13 4.09 8.57 7.28
CA ARG A 13 5.55 8.73 7.23
C ARG A 13 6.27 7.51 7.78
N ILE A 14 5.88 6.98 8.94
CA ILE A 14 6.49 5.76 9.49
C ILE A 14 6.34 4.62 8.48
N SER A 15 5.13 4.37 7.97
CA SER A 15 4.89 3.29 7.00
C SER A 15 5.79 3.43 5.78
N LEU A 16 5.87 4.61 5.17
CA LEU A 16 6.75 4.85 4.01
C LEU A 16 8.24 4.64 4.34
N ILE A 17 8.70 5.01 5.53
CA ILE A 17 10.10 4.82 5.95
C ILE A 17 10.39 3.32 6.21
N THR A 18 9.48 2.61 6.88
CA THR A 18 9.63 1.19 7.17
C THR A 18 9.83 0.35 5.92
N PHE A 19 9.12 0.67 4.84
CA PHE A 19 9.23 -0.06 3.56
C PHE A 19 10.27 0.51 2.59
N GLY A 20 11.04 1.53 2.98
CA GLY A 20 12.01 2.16 2.08
C GLY A 20 11.36 2.89 0.89
N LEU A 21 10.12 3.34 1.05
CA LEU A 21 9.32 4.05 0.04
C LEU A 21 9.23 5.56 0.33
N TRP A 22 9.97 6.06 1.32
CA TRP A 22 9.96 7.48 1.68
C TRP A 22 10.34 8.37 0.47
N PRO A 23 9.47 9.31 0.06
CA PRO A 23 9.62 10.00 -1.23
C PRO A 23 10.57 11.20 -1.21
N TYR A 24 10.90 11.74 -0.03
CA TYR A 24 11.82 12.87 0.15
C TYR A 24 13.29 12.42 -0.02
N HIS A 25 14.23 13.09 0.67
CA HIS A 25 15.65 12.73 0.62
C HIS A 25 15.82 11.24 0.97
N ARG A 26 16.20 10.44 -0.03
CA ARG A 26 16.48 9.01 0.14
C ARG A 26 17.82 8.87 0.82
N THR A 27 17.78 8.62 2.12
CA THR A 27 18.96 8.27 2.90
C THR A 27 19.60 7.00 2.35
N MET A 28 20.87 6.78 2.67
CA MET A 28 21.57 5.53 2.33
C MET A 28 20.79 4.30 2.80
N PHE A 29 20.15 4.40 3.97
CA PHE A 29 19.29 3.36 4.54
C PHE A 29 18.10 3.01 3.63
N VAL A 30 17.37 4.01 3.09
CA VAL A 30 16.24 3.77 2.18
C VAL A 30 16.70 3.08 0.88
N LYS A 31 17.86 3.48 0.36
CA LYS A 31 18.45 2.83 -0.83
C LYS A 31 18.85 1.38 -0.53
N LEU A 32 19.43 1.14 0.65
CA LEU A 32 19.79 -0.21 1.12
C LEU A 32 18.56 -1.10 1.26
N GLN A 33 17.47 -0.61 1.87
CA GLN A 33 16.21 -1.36 1.98
C GLN A 33 15.67 -1.77 0.60
N SER A 34 15.68 -0.85 -0.36
CA SER A 34 15.27 -1.14 -1.74
C SER A 34 16.18 -2.17 -2.41
N PHE A 35 17.50 -2.05 -2.24
CA PHE A 35 18.45 -3.01 -2.78
C PHE A 35 18.24 -4.41 -2.20
N LEU A 36 18.08 -4.52 -0.87
CA LEU A 36 17.81 -5.78 -0.19
C LEU A 36 16.48 -6.40 -0.63
N PHE A 37 15.42 -5.59 -0.76
CA PHE A 37 14.13 -6.04 -1.28
C PHE A 37 14.29 -6.65 -2.69
N SER A 38 14.93 -5.92 -3.60
CA SER A 38 15.15 -6.38 -4.98
C SER A 38 16.02 -7.63 -5.04
N LEU A 39 17.12 -7.68 -4.28
CA LEU A 39 18.01 -8.83 -4.25
C LEU A 39 17.29 -10.09 -3.75
N LEU A 40 16.54 -10.00 -2.65
CA LEU A 40 15.81 -11.12 -2.08
C LEU A 40 14.69 -11.61 -2.99
N THR A 41 13.91 -10.69 -3.57
CA THR A 41 12.80 -11.06 -4.48
C THR A 41 13.28 -11.62 -5.81
N ILE A 42 14.33 -11.06 -6.41
CA ILE A 42 14.90 -11.59 -7.66
C ILE A 42 15.53 -12.97 -7.42
N SER A 43 16.31 -13.13 -6.35
CA SER A 43 16.94 -14.42 -6.05
C SER A 43 15.92 -15.53 -5.80
N ILE A 44 14.84 -15.29 -5.06
CA ILE A 44 13.79 -16.32 -4.85
C ILE A 44 13.06 -16.66 -6.16
N ILE A 45 12.81 -15.68 -7.04
CA ILE A 45 12.20 -15.94 -8.36
C ILE A 45 13.12 -16.82 -9.20
N ILE A 46 14.43 -16.53 -9.21
CA ILE A 46 15.43 -17.36 -9.92
C ILE A 46 15.39 -18.79 -9.36
N PHE A 47 15.48 -18.97 -8.05
CA PHE A 47 15.48 -20.32 -7.45
C PHE A 47 14.17 -21.08 -7.63
N GLN A 48 13.03 -20.39 -7.77
CA GLN A 48 11.77 -21.03 -8.13
C GLN A 48 11.79 -21.52 -9.57
N LEU A 49 12.27 -20.69 -10.50
CA LEU A 49 12.33 -21.01 -11.93
C LEU A 49 13.39 -22.08 -12.25
N THR A 50 14.53 -22.11 -11.55
CA THR A 50 15.56 -23.13 -11.76
C THR A 50 15.08 -24.54 -11.44
N THR A 51 14.05 -24.68 -10.61
CA THR A 51 13.42 -25.98 -10.32
C THR A 51 12.87 -26.67 -11.58
N PHE A 52 12.57 -25.94 -12.65
CA PHE A 52 12.20 -26.56 -13.93
C PHE A 52 13.34 -27.34 -14.60
N LEU A 53 14.60 -27.09 -14.22
CA LEU A 53 15.77 -27.77 -14.79
C LEU A 53 16.04 -29.13 -14.13
N THR A 54 15.66 -29.29 -12.86
CA THR A 54 15.89 -30.52 -12.07
C THR A 54 14.62 -31.34 -11.87
N THR A 55 13.48 -30.66 -11.96
CA THR A 55 12.09 -31.09 -11.93
C THR A 55 11.56 -31.93 -13.10
N GLU A 56 10.89 -33.07 -12.90
CA GLU A 56 9.93 -33.52 -13.92
C GLU A 56 8.75 -32.54 -14.02
N CYS A 57 8.54 -32.00 -15.22
CA CYS A 57 7.54 -30.96 -15.50
C CYS A 57 6.12 -31.54 -15.66
N THR A 58 5.44 -31.83 -14.55
CA THR A 58 3.99 -32.13 -14.58
C THR A 58 3.16 -30.86 -14.65
N ILE A 59 1.95 -30.92 -15.22
CA ILE A 59 1.05 -29.75 -15.31
C ILE A 59 0.79 -29.15 -13.92
N ASN A 60 0.50 -29.99 -12.92
CA ASN A 60 0.26 -29.52 -11.55
C ASN A 60 1.50 -28.84 -10.95
N PHE A 61 2.70 -29.38 -11.20
CA PHE A 61 3.96 -28.77 -10.79
C PHE A 61 4.14 -27.38 -11.42
N ILE A 62 3.93 -27.27 -12.73
CA ILE A 62 4.02 -26.02 -13.49
C ILE A 62 3.07 -24.98 -12.89
N ILE A 63 1.79 -25.32 -12.72
CA ILE A 63 0.78 -24.40 -12.18
C ILE A 63 1.18 -23.91 -10.77
N LYS A 64 1.71 -24.77 -9.91
CA LYS A 64 2.19 -24.41 -8.56
C LYS A 64 3.35 -23.42 -8.59
N VAL A 65 4.36 -23.67 -9.42
CA VAL A 65 5.52 -22.77 -9.54
C VAL A 65 5.08 -21.44 -10.14
N PHE A 66 4.33 -21.45 -11.24
CA PHE A 66 3.87 -20.22 -11.89
C PHE A 66 2.98 -19.37 -10.98
N SER A 67 2.03 -19.97 -10.25
CA SER A 67 1.20 -19.22 -9.29
C SER A 67 2.05 -18.46 -8.26
N ARG A 68 3.06 -19.12 -7.68
CA ARG A 68 3.95 -18.53 -6.68
C ARG A 68 4.87 -17.46 -7.28
N THR A 69 5.44 -17.71 -8.45
CA THR A 69 6.29 -16.74 -9.17
C THR A 69 5.49 -15.50 -9.56
N LEU A 70 4.27 -15.67 -10.07
CA LEU A 70 3.38 -14.56 -10.42
C LEU A 70 2.99 -13.72 -9.21
N PHE A 71 2.72 -14.35 -8.06
CA PHE A 71 2.48 -13.63 -6.81
C PHE A 71 3.68 -12.78 -6.37
N LEU A 72 4.91 -13.32 -6.47
CA LEU A 72 6.12 -12.56 -6.18
C LEU A 72 6.33 -11.42 -7.19
N LEU A 73 6.07 -11.66 -8.47
CA LEU A 73 6.15 -10.65 -9.52
C LEU A 73 5.18 -9.50 -9.27
N LEU A 74 3.97 -9.78 -8.78
CA LEU A 74 3.02 -8.76 -8.35
C LEU A 74 3.61 -7.87 -7.26
N CYS A 75 4.25 -8.46 -6.24
CA CYS A 75 4.90 -7.70 -5.17
C CYS A 75 6.02 -6.81 -5.72
N VAL A 76 6.83 -7.32 -6.65
CA VAL A 76 7.91 -6.57 -7.31
C VAL A 76 7.37 -5.41 -8.12
N ILE A 77 6.33 -5.61 -8.94
CA ILE A 77 5.71 -4.56 -9.75
C ILE A 77 5.11 -3.48 -8.85
N GLN A 78 4.40 -3.89 -7.79
CA GLN A 78 3.80 -2.96 -6.84
C GLN A 78 4.87 -2.12 -6.14
N TYR A 79 5.91 -2.74 -5.59
CA TYR A 79 7.02 -2.01 -4.98
C TYR A 79 7.70 -1.04 -5.96
N SER A 80 8.02 -1.52 -7.16
CA SER A 80 8.69 -0.74 -8.20
C SER A 80 7.85 0.45 -8.63
N SER A 81 6.52 0.29 -8.72
CA SER A 81 5.61 1.38 -9.10
C SER A 81 5.66 2.54 -8.11
N PHE A 82 5.67 2.27 -6.80
CA PHE A 82 5.81 3.29 -5.76
C PHE A 82 7.21 3.89 -5.74
N TRP A 83 8.23 3.07 -5.97
CA TRP A 83 9.62 3.53 -5.98
C TRP A 83 9.90 4.47 -7.16
N ILE A 84 9.39 4.16 -8.35
CA ILE A 84 9.51 4.97 -9.56
C ILE A 84 8.68 6.24 -9.42
N ASN A 85 7.40 6.13 -9.03
CA ASN A 85 6.47 7.25 -8.90
C ASN A 85 6.61 8.04 -7.58
N ARG A 86 7.83 8.16 -7.05
CA ARG A 86 8.10 8.87 -5.79
C ARG A 86 7.66 10.34 -5.81
N HIS A 87 7.73 11.01 -6.97
CA HIS A 87 7.31 12.41 -7.13
C HIS A 87 5.82 12.55 -6.88
N VAL A 88 5.03 11.54 -7.25
CA VAL A 88 3.59 11.48 -6.98
C VAL A 88 3.34 11.42 -5.48
N MET A 89 4.02 10.51 -4.80
CA MET A 89 3.90 10.34 -3.35
C MET A 89 4.33 11.61 -2.60
N LYS A 90 5.41 12.26 -3.05
CA LYS A 90 5.87 13.54 -2.50
C LYS A 90 4.79 14.62 -2.62
N ARG A 91 4.26 14.82 -3.84
CA ARG A 91 3.24 15.84 -4.13
C ARG A 91 1.96 15.62 -3.32
N LEU A 92 1.55 14.36 -3.15
CA LEU A 92 0.40 14.01 -2.31
C LEU A 92 0.62 14.43 -0.87
N LEU A 93 1.79 14.15 -0.30
CA LEU A 93 2.07 14.51 1.09
C LEU A 93 2.17 16.03 1.31
N GLU A 94 2.82 16.74 0.39
CA GLU A 94 2.95 18.21 0.44
C GLU A 94 1.58 18.88 0.36
N ASN A 95 0.72 18.41 -0.53
CA ASN A 95 -0.64 18.94 -0.63
C ASN A 95 -1.48 18.63 0.60
N LEU A 96 -1.36 17.43 1.15
CA LEU A 96 -2.06 17.05 2.37
C LEU A 96 -1.70 18.00 3.52
N GLN A 97 -0.40 18.26 3.70
CA GLN A 97 0.11 19.22 4.68
C GLN A 97 -0.44 20.63 4.42
N TYR A 98 -0.42 21.06 3.17
CA TYR A 98 -0.90 22.38 2.78
C TYR A 98 -2.39 22.58 3.07
N ILE A 99 -3.25 21.66 2.67
CA ILE A 99 -4.70 21.74 2.93
C ILE A 99 -4.95 21.74 4.44
N CYS A 100 -4.36 20.79 5.16
CA CYS A 100 -4.46 20.70 6.62
C CYS A 100 -4.03 21.99 7.34
N SER A 101 -3.04 22.72 6.80
CA SER A 101 -2.57 24.00 7.37
C SER A 101 -3.57 25.15 7.21
N LYS A 102 -4.49 25.06 6.24
CA LYS A 102 -5.48 26.09 5.93
C LYS A 102 -6.83 25.88 6.64
N LEU A 103 -7.04 24.73 7.27
CA LEU A 103 -8.31 24.42 7.94
C LEU A 103 -8.39 25.15 9.28
N ASN A 104 -9.38 26.04 9.39
CA ASN A 104 -9.65 26.81 10.60
C ASN A 104 -11.01 26.47 11.25
N ASP A 105 -11.91 25.81 10.51
CA ASP A 105 -13.25 25.43 10.98
C ASP A 105 -13.17 24.13 11.80
N GLU A 106 -13.77 24.13 12.99
CA GLU A 106 -13.72 23.00 13.92
C GLU A 106 -14.36 21.72 13.36
N ASN A 107 -15.42 21.85 12.55
CA ASN A 107 -16.08 20.72 11.92
C ASN A 107 -15.25 20.17 10.76
N GLU A 108 -14.60 21.03 9.97
CA GLU A 108 -13.65 20.58 8.94
C GLU A 108 -12.46 19.82 9.55
N ILE A 109 -11.98 20.29 10.70
CA ILE A 109 -10.94 19.60 11.48
C ILE A 109 -11.48 18.26 12.01
N ALA A 110 -12.72 18.21 12.48
CA ALA A 110 -13.35 16.97 12.94
C ALA A 110 -13.48 15.93 11.81
N ILE A 111 -13.80 16.36 10.58
CA ILE A 111 -13.82 15.49 9.39
C ILE A 111 -12.43 14.89 9.15
N ILE A 112 -11.37 15.69 9.11
CA ILE A 112 -10.00 15.17 8.92
C ILE A 112 -9.57 14.26 10.07
N LYS A 113 -9.97 14.56 11.31
CA LYS A 113 -9.72 13.67 12.46
C LYS A 113 -10.37 12.31 12.26
N LYS A 114 -11.62 12.28 11.77
CA LYS A 114 -12.33 11.04 11.45
C LYS A 114 -11.58 10.23 10.38
N CYS A 115 -11.10 10.87 9.31
CA CYS A 115 -10.25 10.24 8.31
C CYS A 115 -8.96 9.67 8.92
N GLY A 116 -8.31 10.43 9.80
CA GLY A 116 -7.11 9.98 10.52
C GLY A 116 -7.38 8.74 11.39
N GLN A 117 -8.53 8.69 12.06
CA GLN A 117 -8.97 7.53 12.83
C GLN A 117 -9.22 6.31 11.93
N SER A 118 -9.91 6.48 10.80
CA SER A 118 -10.12 5.42 9.81
C SER A 118 -8.80 4.84 9.32
N ALA A 119 -7.80 5.67 9.03
CA ALA A 119 -6.49 5.20 8.62
C ALA A 119 -5.74 4.42 9.73
N LYS A 120 -5.91 4.79 11.01
CA LYS A 120 -5.39 4.01 12.14
C LYS A 120 -6.01 2.61 12.19
N TYR A 121 -7.32 2.49 11.95
CA TYR A 121 -7.96 1.17 11.88
C TYR A 121 -7.41 0.34 10.73
N VAL A 122 -7.20 0.93 9.56
CA VAL A 122 -6.59 0.24 8.41
C VAL A 122 -5.17 -0.25 8.74
N LEU A 123 -4.37 0.58 9.41
CA LEU A 123 -3.03 0.18 9.88
C LEU A 123 -3.10 -0.98 10.89
N ALA A 124 -4.02 -0.92 11.86
CA ALA A 124 -4.21 -1.98 12.84
C ALA A 124 -4.63 -3.29 12.16
N MET A 125 -5.63 -3.24 11.28
CA MET A 125 -6.08 -4.41 10.49
C MET A 125 -4.94 -5.00 9.67
N GLY A 126 -4.16 -4.17 8.98
CA GLY A 126 -3.01 -4.63 8.21
C GLY A 126 -1.91 -5.25 9.08
N SER A 127 -1.66 -4.72 10.27
CA SER A 127 -0.70 -5.33 11.21
C SER A 127 -1.15 -6.72 11.67
N VAL A 128 -2.45 -6.89 11.93
CA VAL A 128 -3.04 -8.19 12.27
C VAL A 128 -2.93 -9.16 11.10
N SER A 129 -3.19 -8.70 9.86
CA SER A 129 -3.01 -9.53 8.66
C SER A 129 -1.58 -10.04 8.52
N ILE A 130 -0.58 -9.18 8.73
CA ILE A 130 0.84 -9.59 8.70
C ILE A 130 1.12 -10.63 9.78
N SER A 131 0.63 -10.43 11.01
CA SER A 131 0.81 -11.38 12.12
C SER A 131 0.18 -12.74 11.84
N ILE A 132 -1.03 -12.77 11.26
CA ILE A 132 -1.72 -14.01 10.87
C ILE A 132 -0.94 -14.72 9.76
N SER A 133 -0.47 -13.99 8.73
CA SER A 133 0.34 -14.58 7.66
C SER A 133 1.70 -15.11 8.15
N ALA A 134 2.26 -14.54 9.23
CA ALA A 134 3.51 -15.00 9.84
C ALA A 134 3.33 -16.25 10.73
N LEU A 135 2.13 -16.51 11.26
CA LEU A 135 1.87 -17.58 12.22
C LEU A 135 2.13 -19.00 11.67
N PRO A 136 1.69 -19.38 10.44
CA PRO A 136 2.04 -20.67 9.85
C PRO A 136 3.55 -20.83 9.67
N LEU A 137 4.25 -19.75 9.31
CA LEU A 137 5.68 -19.78 9.08
C LEU A 137 6.46 -20.01 10.39
N LEU A 138 6.05 -19.35 11.49
CA LEU A 138 6.63 -19.57 12.83
C LEU A 138 6.37 -20.99 13.36
N ARG A 139 5.17 -21.54 13.10
CA ARG A 139 4.80 -22.90 13.53
C ARG A 139 5.64 -23.98 12.84
N ILE A 140 6.02 -23.76 11.58
CA ILE A 140 6.91 -24.66 10.83
C ILE A 140 8.33 -24.66 11.44
N SER A 141 8.84 -23.50 11.86
CA SER A 141 10.15 -23.37 12.50
C SER A 141 10.26 -24.13 13.84
N PHE A 142 9.16 -24.21 14.59
CA PHE A 142 9.13 -24.86 15.91
C PHE A 142 8.96 -26.40 15.83
N LEU A 143 8.41 -26.94 14.74
CA LEU A 143 8.27 -28.39 14.53
C LEU A 143 9.53 -28.96 13.84
N THR A 144 10.63 -29.09 14.56
CA THR A 144 11.95 -29.37 13.96
C THR A 144 12.17 -30.81 13.47
N ASN A 145 11.32 -31.79 13.82
CA ASN A 145 11.59 -33.21 13.49
C ASN A 145 10.64 -33.90 12.48
N LYS A 146 9.45 -33.37 12.18
CA LYS A 146 8.51 -33.96 11.20
C LYS A 146 8.30 -33.12 9.94
N SER A 147 8.97 -31.97 9.83
CA SER A 147 8.68 -30.90 8.87
C SER A 147 9.49 -30.93 7.57
N LYS A 148 10.52 -31.78 7.43
CA LYS A 148 11.37 -31.89 6.22
C LYS A 148 10.54 -32.05 4.93
N LEU A 149 9.44 -32.83 4.99
CA LEU A 149 8.55 -33.12 3.85
C LEU A 149 7.53 -31.99 3.59
N HIS A 150 7.03 -31.33 4.64
CA HIS A 150 6.16 -30.16 4.53
C HIS A 150 6.90 -28.93 4.00
N LEU A 151 8.20 -28.81 4.30
CA LEU A 151 9.06 -27.71 3.85
C LEU A 151 9.32 -27.76 2.34
N LYS A 152 9.59 -28.96 1.80
CA LYS A 152 9.68 -29.20 0.34
C LYS A 152 8.40 -28.82 -0.40
N MET A 153 7.25 -28.85 0.29
CA MET A 153 5.94 -28.52 -0.25
C MET A 153 5.64 -27.01 -0.25
N LEU A 154 6.18 -26.27 0.73
CA LEU A 154 5.84 -24.87 0.95
C LEU A 154 6.35 -23.97 -0.18
N ILE A 155 7.59 -24.17 -0.66
CA ILE A 155 8.12 -23.52 -1.87
C ILE A 155 9.09 -24.47 -2.57
N MET A 156 8.71 -24.87 -3.79
CA MET A 156 9.50 -25.72 -4.68
C MET A 156 10.61 -24.85 -5.28
N THR A 157 11.83 -25.01 -4.77
CA THR A 157 13.00 -24.21 -5.14
C THR A 157 14.21 -25.12 -5.27
N GLU A 158 15.08 -24.80 -6.21
CA GLU A 158 16.33 -25.50 -6.46
C GLU A 158 17.52 -24.54 -6.29
N TYR A 159 18.32 -24.75 -5.22
CA TYR A 159 19.46 -23.88 -4.87
C TYR A 159 20.81 -24.42 -5.37
N PHE A 160 20.85 -25.60 -6.00
CA PHE A 160 22.09 -26.25 -6.48
C PHE A 160 23.20 -26.37 -5.42
N VAL A 161 22.78 -26.49 -4.16
CA VAL A 161 23.66 -26.78 -3.01
C VAL A 161 23.10 -27.98 -2.26
N ASP A 162 23.96 -28.67 -1.51
CA ASP A 162 23.53 -29.76 -0.64
C ASP A 162 22.44 -29.25 0.33
N GLN A 163 21.21 -29.75 0.14
CA GLN A 163 20.05 -29.33 0.90
C GLN A 163 20.12 -29.77 2.36
N GLU A 164 20.77 -30.90 2.65
CA GLU A 164 20.87 -31.42 4.01
C GLU A 164 21.87 -30.60 4.82
N LYS A 165 23.00 -30.24 4.19
CA LYS A 165 24.04 -29.42 4.83
C LYS A 165 23.64 -27.95 4.98
N ASN A 166 22.86 -27.40 4.04
CA ASN A 166 22.53 -25.97 3.98
C ASN A 166 21.07 -25.64 4.31
N MET A 167 20.32 -26.60 4.88
CA MET A 167 18.88 -26.49 5.13
C MET A 167 18.47 -25.19 5.83
N TYR A 168 19.21 -24.79 6.87
CA TYR A 168 18.89 -23.59 7.65
C TYR A 168 19.02 -22.30 6.84
N PHE A 169 20.04 -22.19 5.97
CA PHE A 169 20.23 -21.01 5.12
C PHE A 169 19.15 -20.90 4.04
N ILE A 170 18.78 -22.04 3.43
CA ILE A 170 17.68 -22.10 2.45
C ILE A 170 16.38 -21.67 3.11
N LEU A 171 16.09 -22.20 4.30
CA LEU A 171 14.87 -21.85 5.03
C LEU A 171 14.84 -20.37 5.44
N LEU A 172 15.97 -19.83 5.89
CA LEU A 172 16.09 -18.43 6.26
C LEU A 172 15.84 -17.51 5.05
N HIS A 173 16.47 -17.80 3.91
CA HIS A 173 16.25 -17.05 2.66
C HIS A 173 14.78 -17.08 2.27
N LEU A 174 14.18 -18.28 2.26
CA LEU A 174 12.79 -18.48 1.90
C LEU A 174 11.82 -17.71 2.78
N TYR A 175 11.98 -17.84 4.09
CA TYR A 175 11.16 -17.15 5.08
C TYR A 175 11.31 -15.63 4.94
N SER A 176 12.55 -15.14 4.84
CA SER A 176 12.83 -13.72 4.69
C SER A 176 12.17 -13.12 3.45
N ALA A 177 12.26 -13.82 2.31
CA ALA A 177 11.67 -13.36 1.06
C ALA A 177 10.14 -13.33 1.11
N VAL A 178 9.49 -14.37 1.66
CA VAL A 178 8.03 -14.41 1.82
C VAL A 178 7.55 -13.31 2.77
N CYS A 179 8.19 -13.17 3.94
CA CYS A 179 7.83 -12.15 4.91
C CYS A 179 7.98 -10.75 4.33
N ILE A 180 9.07 -10.47 3.63
CA ILE A 180 9.29 -9.16 3.00
C ILE A 180 8.29 -8.91 1.88
N ALA A 181 7.98 -9.90 1.05
CA ALA A 181 6.98 -9.77 -0.02
C ALA A 181 5.59 -9.44 0.55
N VAL A 182 5.11 -10.22 1.54
CA VAL A 182 3.82 -10.01 2.20
C VAL A 182 3.78 -8.67 2.92
N ALA A 183 4.81 -8.34 3.70
CA ALA A 183 4.88 -7.09 4.43
C ALA A 183 4.84 -5.89 3.47
N THR A 184 5.55 -5.97 2.34
CA THR A 184 5.57 -4.92 1.32
C THR A 184 4.21 -4.77 0.63
N LEU A 185 3.56 -5.88 0.29
CA LEU A 185 2.23 -5.90 -0.32
C LEU A 185 1.19 -5.25 0.60
N VAL A 186 1.11 -5.70 1.85
CA VAL A 186 0.20 -5.16 2.86
C VAL A 186 0.54 -3.70 3.15
N GLY A 187 1.82 -3.38 3.31
CA GLY A 187 2.30 -2.03 3.56
C GLY A 187 1.91 -1.03 2.49
N THR A 188 2.14 -1.38 1.22
CA THR A 188 1.74 -0.54 0.09
C THR A 188 0.23 -0.44 -0.08
N ALA A 189 -0.53 -1.49 0.23
CA ALA A 189 -1.99 -1.44 0.25
C ALA A 189 -2.51 -0.48 1.34
N ILE A 190 -1.95 -0.53 2.55
CA ILE A 190 -2.31 0.40 3.63
C ILE A 190 -2.01 1.85 3.21
N LEU A 191 -0.85 2.09 2.60
CA LEU A 191 -0.48 3.42 2.09
C LEU A 191 -1.51 3.92 1.06
N MET A 192 -1.91 3.06 0.12
CA MET A 192 -2.94 3.39 -0.86
C MET A 192 -4.27 3.75 -0.22
N THR A 193 -4.78 2.87 0.65
CA THR A 193 -6.06 3.09 1.33
C THR A 193 -6.03 4.37 2.16
N GLY A 194 -4.92 4.65 2.84
CA GLY A 194 -4.78 5.89 3.59
C GLY A 194 -4.86 7.15 2.73
N TYR A 195 -4.27 7.15 1.52
CA TYR A 195 -4.45 8.26 0.57
C TYR A 195 -5.89 8.38 0.07
N PHE A 196 -6.57 7.26 -0.23
CA PHE A 196 -7.97 7.29 -0.63
C PHE A 196 -8.89 7.82 0.47
N ILE A 197 -8.67 7.40 1.73
CA ILE A 197 -9.39 7.93 2.90
C ILE A 197 -9.21 9.46 2.98
N HIS A 198 -8.02 9.97 2.66
CA HIS A 198 -7.80 11.41 2.63
C HIS A 198 -8.57 12.10 1.50
N PHE A 199 -8.59 11.55 0.29
CA PHE A 199 -9.38 12.11 -0.81
C PHE A 199 -10.87 12.14 -0.46
N CYS A 200 -11.40 11.08 0.15
CA CYS A 200 -12.76 11.08 0.69
C CYS A 200 -12.98 12.21 1.70
N GLY A 201 -12.02 12.45 2.61
CA GLY A 201 -12.08 13.56 3.56
C GLY A 201 -12.11 14.94 2.91
N LEU A 202 -11.41 15.14 1.79
CA LEU A 202 -11.49 16.39 1.02
C LEU A 202 -12.88 16.57 0.39
N PHE A 203 -13.47 15.50 -0.13
CA PHE A 203 -14.84 15.55 -0.65
C PHE A 203 -15.86 15.82 0.47
N ASP A 204 -15.67 15.24 1.65
CA ASP A 204 -16.52 15.52 2.82
C ASP A 204 -16.43 16.99 3.25
N ILE A 205 -15.24 17.59 3.24
CA ILE A 205 -15.07 19.04 3.51
C ILE A 205 -15.78 19.87 2.45
N ALA A 206 -15.62 19.53 1.16
CA ALA A 206 -16.29 20.25 0.08
C ALA A 206 -17.83 20.18 0.23
N SER A 207 -18.36 18.99 0.53
CA SER A 207 -19.77 18.75 0.80
C SER A 207 -20.27 19.59 1.99
N TYR A 208 -19.54 19.56 3.10
CA TYR A 208 -19.86 20.34 4.29
C TYR A 208 -19.92 21.85 4.01
N ARG A 209 -18.97 22.40 3.24
CA ARG A 209 -18.97 23.82 2.84
C ARG A 209 -20.17 24.18 1.98
N LEU A 210 -20.57 23.29 1.06
CA LEU A 210 -21.77 23.47 0.24
C LEU A 210 -23.04 23.44 1.09
N GLU A 211 -23.14 22.49 2.02
CA GLU A 211 -24.29 22.41 2.94
C GLU A 211 -24.44 23.69 3.77
N GLN A 212 -23.34 24.22 4.30
CA GLN A 212 -23.37 25.50 5.00
C GLN A 212 -23.81 26.66 4.10
N ALA A 213 -23.38 26.68 2.83
CA ALA A 213 -23.82 27.71 1.88
C ALA A 213 -25.34 27.62 1.62
N MET A 214 -25.86 26.40 1.47
CA MET A 214 -27.30 26.16 1.27
C MET A 214 -28.13 26.57 2.50
N ARG A 215 -27.68 26.24 3.72
CA ARG A 215 -28.37 26.63 4.96
C ARG A 215 -28.46 28.15 5.16
N ILE A 216 -27.42 28.89 4.76
CA ILE A 216 -27.46 30.37 4.80
C ILE A 216 -28.46 30.90 3.77
N ASN A 217 -28.55 30.25 2.59
CA ASN A 217 -29.48 30.63 1.54
C ASN A 217 -30.95 30.33 1.89
N SER A 218 -31.22 29.27 2.65
CA SER A 218 -32.60 28.90 3.06
C SER A 218 -33.14 29.73 4.23
N ASN A 219 -32.27 30.15 5.16
CA ASN A 219 -32.68 30.80 6.41
C ASN A 219 -32.79 32.33 6.34
N TYR A 220 -32.29 32.96 5.27
CA TYR A 220 -32.34 34.40 5.07
C TYR A 220 -32.96 34.70 3.71
N GLU A 221 -33.94 35.60 3.66
CA GLU A 221 -34.23 36.30 2.41
C GLU A 221 -32.91 36.88 1.88
N ILE A 222 -32.65 36.70 0.59
CA ILE A 222 -31.40 36.98 -0.13
C ILE A 222 -31.10 38.50 -0.19
N THR A 223 -31.67 39.31 0.69
CA THR A 223 -31.63 40.77 0.71
C THR A 223 -30.33 41.35 1.28
N ASN A 224 -29.60 40.64 2.15
CA ASN A 224 -28.35 41.15 2.73
C ASN A 224 -27.08 40.80 1.91
N ARG A 225 -26.41 41.81 1.36
CA ARG A 225 -25.12 41.72 0.61
C ARG A 225 -24.04 40.95 1.38
N ARG A 226 -23.99 41.05 2.71
CA ARG A 226 -23.01 40.35 3.55
C ARG A 226 -23.21 38.83 3.51
N ASN A 227 -24.46 38.36 3.49
CA ASN A 227 -24.79 36.94 3.43
C ASN A 227 -24.50 36.37 2.03
N LYS A 228 -24.82 37.11 0.96
CA LYS A 228 -24.41 36.76 -0.41
C LYS A 228 -22.90 36.54 -0.54
N ASN A 229 -22.10 37.46 -0.02
CA ASN A 229 -20.63 37.33 -0.05
C ASN A 229 -20.14 36.09 0.72
N LYS A 230 -20.76 35.76 1.86
CA LYS A 230 -20.43 34.55 2.63
C LYS A 230 -20.78 33.27 1.87
N ILE A 231 -21.97 33.19 1.27
CA ILE A 231 -22.41 32.06 0.44
C ILE A 231 -21.43 31.87 -0.73
N TYR A 232 -21.17 32.94 -1.50
CA TYR A 232 -20.25 32.90 -2.63
C TYR A 232 -18.86 32.40 -2.21
N LYS A 233 -18.32 32.93 -1.10
CA LYS A 233 -17.03 32.49 -0.57
C LYS A 233 -17.04 31.00 -0.22
N LYS A 234 -18.08 30.50 0.47
CA LYS A 234 -18.19 29.08 0.82
C LYS A 234 -18.28 28.17 -0.41
N ILE A 235 -19.08 28.54 -1.41
CA ILE A 235 -19.21 27.78 -2.66
C ILE A 235 -17.87 27.77 -3.41
N SER A 236 -17.23 28.93 -3.59
CA SER A 236 -15.91 29.02 -4.23
C SER A 236 -14.88 28.13 -3.53
N HIS A 237 -14.81 28.21 -2.20
CA HIS A 237 -13.87 27.39 -1.42
C HIS A 237 -14.20 25.89 -1.44
N ALA A 238 -15.47 25.50 -1.64
CA ALA A 238 -15.87 24.12 -1.81
C ALA A 238 -15.45 23.57 -3.18
N VAL A 239 -15.71 24.36 -4.24
CA VAL A 239 -15.31 24.04 -5.62
C VAL A 239 -13.80 23.90 -5.71
N ASP A 240 -13.03 24.79 -5.08
CA ASP A 240 -11.57 24.74 -5.06
C ASP A 240 -11.05 23.44 -4.44
N ILE A 241 -11.57 23.03 -3.28
CA ILE A 241 -11.18 21.76 -2.64
C ILE A 241 -11.61 20.55 -3.47
N HIS A 242 -12.82 20.57 -4.02
CA HIS A 242 -13.34 19.49 -4.84
C HIS A 242 -12.48 19.27 -6.10
N ARG A 243 -12.16 20.36 -6.80
CA ARG A 243 -11.26 20.35 -7.96
C ARG A 243 -9.87 19.85 -7.58
N THR A 244 -9.33 20.35 -6.46
CA THR A 244 -8.04 19.90 -5.94
C THR A 244 -8.04 18.38 -5.72
N ALA A 245 -9.09 17.82 -5.09
CA ALA A 245 -9.20 16.38 -4.86
C ALA A 245 -9.24 15.58 -6.18
N ILE A 246 -10.02 16.03 -7.17
CA ILE A 246 -10.09 15.39 -8.50
C ILE A 246 -8.73 15.41 -9.19
N GLU A 247 -8.05 16.56 -9.22
CA GLU A 247 -6.73 16.70 -9.83
C GLU A 247 -5.72 15.70 -9.22
N PHE A 248 -5.80 15.43 -7.91
CA PHE A 248 -4.96 14.42 -7.28
C PHE A 248 -5.31 12.99 -7.66
N VAL A 249 -6.61 12.65 -7.69
CA VAL A 249 -7.06 11.32 -8.10
C VAL A 249 -6.63 11.04 -9.54
N GLU A 250 -6.79 12.01 -10.44
CA GLU A 250 -6.37 11.90 -11.83
C GLU A 250 -4.85 11.80 -11.97
N PHE A 251 -4.10 12.64 -11.26
CA PHE A 251 -2.64 12.61 -11.27
C PHE A 251 -2.11 11.27 -10.74
N PHE A 252 -2.69 10.75 -9.65
CA PHE A 252 -2.35 9.44 -9.11
C PHE A 252 -2.65 8.32 -10.13
N ARG A 253 -3.89 8.31 -10.66
CA ARG A 253 -4.33 7.32 -11.66
C ARG A 253 -3.44 7.31 -12.89
N TYR A 254 -3.07 8.48 -13.42
CA TYR A 254 -2.23 8.61 -14.61
C TYR A 254 -0.86 7.94 -14.41
N ASN A 255 -0.19 8.25 -13.30
CA ASN A 255 1.16 7.73 -13.02
C ASN A 255 1.17 6.23 -12.63
N PHE A 256 0.09 5.71 -12.04
CA PHE A 256 -0.01 4.31 -11.64
C PHE A 256 -0.75 3.41 -12.65
N LYS A 257 -1.31 3.97 -13.72
CA LYS A 257 -2.13 3.26 -14.71
C LYS A 257 -1.47 1.98 -15.21
N VAL A 258 -0.23 2.09 -15.70
CA VAL A 258 0.51 0.96 -16.29
C VAL A 258 0.76 -0.14 -15.26
N ALA A 259 1.22 0.24 -14.07
CA ALA A 259 1.47 -0.72 -12.99
C ALA A 259 0.19 -1.46 -12.58
N PHE A 260 -0.93 -0.75 -12.42
CA PHE A 260 -2.20 -1.38 -12.08
C PHE A 260 -2.73 -2.28 -13.19
N SER A 261 -2.55 -1.94 -14.47
CA SER A 261 -2.91 -2.83 -15.58
C SER A 261 -2.15 -4.16 -15.50
N PHE A 262 -0.83 -4.13 -15.23
CA PHE A 262 -0.05 -5.35 -15.06
C PHE A 262 -0.44 -6.13 -13.80
N ILE A 263 -0.63 -5.45 -12.67
CA ILE A 263 -1.06 -6.07 -11.42
C ILE A 263 -2.41 -6.78 -11.60
N LEU A 264 -3.38 -6.14 -12.26
CA LEU A 264 -4.69 -6.74 -12.52
C LEU A 264 -4.58 -7.98 -13.41
N ALA A 265 -3.80 -7.93 -14.50
CA ALA A 265 -3.60 -9.08 -15.36
C ALA A 265 -2.96 -10.26 -14.60
N ILE A 266 -1.91 -9.99 -13.82
CA ILE A 266 -1.23 -11.01 -13.00
C ILE A 266 -2.16 -11.58 -11.93
N MET A 267 -2.96 -10.75 -11.27
CA MET A 267 -3.95 -11.19 -10.28
C MET A 267 -4.96 -12.16 -10.90
N VAL A 268 -5.51 -11.83 -12.08
CA VAL A 268 -6.47 -12.69 -12.76
C VAL A 268 -5.83 -14.04 -13.11
N ILE A 269 -4.63 -14.03 -13.70
CA ILE A 269 -3.91 -15.27 -14.05
C ILE A 269 -3.62 -16.09 -12.79
N CYS A 270 -3.10 -15.46 -11.74
CA CYS A 270 -2.77 -16.12 -10.48
C CYS A 270 -4.01 -16.75 -9.82
N LEU A 271 -5.14 -16.03 -9.79
CA LEU A 271 -6.41 -16.56 -9.28
C LEU A 271 -6.91 -17.74 -10.11
N SER A 272 -6.86 -17.65 -11.44
CA SER A 272 -7.26 -18.76 -12.33
C SER A 272 -6.40 -20.01 -12.11
N LEU A 273 -5.08 -19.85 -11.97
CA LEU A 273 -4.16 -20.96 -11.70
C LEU A 273 -4.43 -21.61 -10.33
N ASN A 274 -4.72 -20.81 -9.30
CA ASN A 274 -5.02 -21.33 -7.97
C ASN A 274 -6.40 -22.00 -7.89
N MET A 275 -7.39 -21.55 -8.66
CA MET A 275 -8.71 -22.18 -8.74
C MET A 275 -8.70 -23.50 -9.50
N PHE A 276 -7.71 -23.71 -10.37
CA PHE A 276 -7.52 -24.96 -11.11
C PHE A 276 -6.88 -26.06 -10.24
N GLN A 277 -6.17 -25.70 -9.17
CA GLN A 277 -5.53 -26.64 -8.23
C GLN A 277 -6.52 -27.27 -7.27
#